data_AF-A0A142XPB1-F1
#
_entry.id   AF-A0A142XPB1-F1
#
_cell.length_a   1.000
_cell.length_b   1.000
_cell.length_c   1.000
_cell.angle_alpha   90.00
_cell.angle_beta   90.00
_cell.angle_gamma   90.00
#
_symmetry.space_group_name_H-M   'P 1'
#
loop_
_entity.id
_entity.type
_entity.pdbx_description
1 polymer ?
#
loop_
_entity_poly.entity_id
_entity_poly.type
_entity_poly.pdbx_seq_one_letter_code
_entity_poly.pdbx_strand_id
1 'polypeptide(L)'
;MPAIEPPDAATIATWEIRERGVRDGGSPVETFEGSSSHAERTFFCKWEHRGEVVKWMLGHAIVWDDSGTLKLSRLPAQVHPNFPGLICTKCTSIRGHRWIDNAVPIDPDPDIGYEFSAAQINEFENAELVFQYESMPFPNLPDDDEQVIVNGEVARYCSTDQYDVSGEYLQLPGAAFVWQRGTAAAPNGQSIPMNVGKIMPSAVVSVTWWRLPDEVWAPGSALWQRVFGSDEGDDPFLGKINSAEMFGMPQGCVLFSGIKPVRRRSPLGDGFEWDVTFEFSFKPSGWNWVYFMDPTTHTNSGFYFVGKPGSGVQPADVLDDGVSIYNSIDLNDLFKVS
;
A
#
# COMPACT_ATOMS: atom_id res chain seq x y z
N MET A 1 -3.58 20.80 10.09
CA MET A 1 -4.06 20.09 11.30
C MET A 1 -2.84 19.62 12.08
N PRO A 2 -2.87 19.48 13.42
CA PRO A 2 -1.78 18.87 14.17
C PRO A 2 -1.71 17.35 13.87
N ALA A 3 -0.60 16.70 14.23
CA ALA A 3 -0.49 15.24 14.23
C ALA A 3 -1.56 14.61 15.15
N ILE A 4 -1.96 13.37 14.84
CA ILE A 4 -2.85 12.59 15.71
C ILE A 4 -2.02 12.09 16.89
N GLU A 5 -2.43 12.47 18.08
CA GLU A 5 -1.90 11.88 19.30
C GLU A 5 -2.83 10.74 19.77
N PRO A 6 -2.29 9.60 20.21
CA PRO A 6 -3.08 8.59 20.88
C PRO A 6 -3.79 9.18 22.10
N PRO A 7 -5.07 8.86 22.33
CA PRO A 7 -5.80 9.33 23.51
C PRO A 7 -5.11 8.80 24.78
N ASP A 8 -4.96 9.66 25.78
CA ASP A 8 -4.36 9.26 27.06
C ASP A 8 -5.30 8.37 27.89
N ALA A 9 -4.76 7.71 28.91
CA ALA A 9 -5.53 6.80 29.76
C ALA A 9 -6.68 7.50 30.50
N ALA A 10 -6.54 8.78 30.83
CA ALA A 10 -7.58 9.56 31.50
C ALA A 10 -8.77 9.80 30.56
N THR A 11 -8.50 10.13 29.30
CA THR A 11 -9.49 10.29 28.23
C THR A 11 -10.19 8.97 27.94
N ILE A 12 -9.43 7.87 27.79
CA ILE A 12 -10.03 6.54 27.57
C ILE A 12 -10.96 6.14 28.73
N ALA A 13 -10.62 6.51 29.97
CA ALA A 13 -11.45 6.22 31.12
C ALA A 13 -12.81 6.94 31.09
N THR A 14 -12.92 8.14 30.49
CA THR A 14 -14.20 8.88 30.41
C THR A 14 -15.19 8.23 29.43
N TRP A 15 -14.67 7.49 28.45
CA TRP A 15 -15.47 6.75 27.47
C TRP A 15 -16.22 5.55 28.08
N GLU A 16 -15.80 5.10 29.27
CA GLU A 16 -16.36 3.96 30.00
C GLU A 16 -16.46 2.68 29.17
N ILE A 17 -15.41 2.37 28.40
CA ILE A 17 -15.36 1.16 27.57
C ILE A 17 -15.41 -0.09 28.45
N ARG A 18 -16.39 -0.97 28.21
CA ARG A 18 -16.57 -2.24 28.95
C ARG A 18 -16.95 -3.36 28.00
N GLU A 19 -16.30 -4.51 28.11
CA GLU A 19 -16.69 -5.69 27.32
C GLU A 19 -18.07 -6.23 27.78
N ARG A 20 -18.97 -6.43 26.82
CA ARG A 20 -20.27 -7.08 27.02
C ARG A 20 -20.05 -8.59 27.02
N GLY A 21 -20.88 -9.32 27.74
CA GLY A 21 -20.95 -10.78 27.60
C GLY A 21 -19.88 -11.58 28.35
N VAL A 22 -19.08 -10.90 29.20
CA VAL A 22 -18.07 -11.56 30.04
C VAL A 22 -18.69 -12.59 31.00
N ARG A 23 -19.94 -12.38 31.43
CA ARG A 23 -20.63 -13.28 32.37
C ARG A 23 -21.36 -14.44 31.70
N ASP A 24 -21.91 -14.23 30.51
CA ASP A 24 -22.70 -15.23 29.79
C ASP A 24 -21.89 -15.97 28.70
N GLY A 25 -20.65 -15.55 28.46
CA GLY A 25 -19.77 -16.11 27.44
C GLY A 25 -20.14 -15.68 26.02
N GLY A 26 -20.96 -14.64 25.84
CA GLY A 26 -21.38 -14.15 24.53
C GLY A 26 -20.32 -13.34 23.77
N SER A 27 -19.19 -12.99 24.41
CA SER A 27 -18.02 -12.32 23.81
C SER A 27 -16.77 -12.77 24.57
N PRO A 28 -15.61 -12.95 23.89
CA PRO A 28 -15.41 -12.87 22.44
C PRO A 28 -16.03 -14.04 21.67
N VAL A 29 -16.28 -13.83 20.37
CA VAL A 29 -16.58 -14.90 19.40
C VAL A 29 -15.41 -15.03 18.44
N GLU A 30 -14.81 -16.20 18.34
CA GLU A 30 -13.57 -16.40 17.58
C GLU A 30 -13.75 -17.50 16.54
N THR A 31 -13.26 -17.27 15.32
CA THR A 31 -13.28 -18.24 14.23
C THR A 31 -11.93 -18.20 13.50
N PHE A 32 -11.23 -19.33 13.50
CA PHE A 32 -9.91 -19.48 12.91
C PHE A 32 -9.98 -20.37 11.67
N GLU A 33 -9.86 -19.77 10.49
CA GLU A 33 -9.78 -20.48 9.21
C GLU A 33 -8.38 -20.31 8.60
N GLY A 34 -7.95 -21.27 7.80
CA GLY A 34 -6.59 -21.28 7.22
C GLY A 34 -6.25 -20.09 6.33
N SER A 35 -7.26 -19.42 5.76
CA SER A 35 -7.13 -18.23 4.91
C SER A 35 -7.65 -16.94 5.57
N SER A 36 -8.37 -17.05 6.68
CA SER A 36 -9.12 -15.95 7.30
C SER A 36 -9.36 -16.27 8.76
N SER A 37 -8.58 -15.65 9.64
CA SER A 37 -8.88 -15.66 11.09
C SER A 37 -9.60 -14.37 11.45
N HIS A 38 -10.74 -14.50 12.12
CA HIS A 38 -11.49 -13.37 12.62
C HIS A 38 -11.96 -13.58 14.05
N ALA A 39 -12.03 -12.49 14.81
CA ALA A 39 -12.60 -12.46 16.15
C ALA A 39 -13.55 -11.27 16.27
N GLU A 40 -14.70 -11.47 16.88
CA GLU A 40 -15.65 -10.41 17.19
C GLU A 40 -15.70 -10.17 18.69
N ARG A 41 -15.67 -8.91 19.08
CA ARG A 41 -15.86 -8.48 20.47
C ARG A 41 -16.92 -7.41 20.55
N THR A 42 -17.77 -7.52 21.57
CA THR A 42 -18.81 -6.53 21.82
C THR A 42 -18.46 -5.71 23.03
N PHE A 43 -18.54 -4.39 22.91
CA PHE A 43 -18.26 -3.43 23.96
C PHE A 43 -19.44 -2.49 24.18
N PHE A 44 -19.54 -1.97 25.39
CA PHE A 44 -20.29 -0.78 25.70
C PHE A 44 -19.33 0.40 25.82
N CYS A 45 -19.79 1.58 25.42
CA CYS A 45 -19.19 2.86 25.77
C CYS A 45 -20.31 3.88 25.98
N LYS A 46 -19.97 5.08 26.48
CA LYS A 46 -20.93 6.19 26.49
C LYS A 46 -21.38 6.57 25.08
N TRP A 47 -22.65 6.90 24.93
CA TRP A 47 -23.23 7.20 23.62
C TRP A 47 -22.53 8.36 22.93
N GLU A 48 -22.22 9.43 23.65
CA GLU A 48 -21.56 10.64 23.15
C GLU A 48 -20.14 10.37 22.61
N HIS A 49 -19.45 9.36 23.16
CA HIS A 49 -18.06 9.02 22.79
C HIS A 49 -17.95 7.95 21.71
N ARG A 50 -19.06 7.40 21.20
CA ARG A 50 -19.06 6.27 20.24
C ARG A 50 -18.17 6.50 19.01
N GLY A 51 -18.13 7.72 18.48
CA GLY A 51 -17.30 8.06 17.32
C GLY A 51 -15.80 8.03 17.65
N GLU A 52 -15.42 8.54 18.82
CA GLU A 52 -14.03 8.54 19.31
C GLU A 52 -13.55 7.11 19.58
N VAL A 53 -14.41 6.28 20.19
CA VAL A 53 -14.11 4.86 20.43
C VAL A 53 -13.93 4.13 19.11
N VAL A 54 -14.78 4.35 18.11
CA VAL A 54 -14.62 3.73 16.78
C VAL A 54 -13.31 4.18 16.13
N LYS A 55 -12.96 5.48 16.18
CA LYS A 55 -11.68 5.99 15.69
C LYS A 55 -10.48 5.35 16.38
N TRP A 56 -10.53 5.22 17.70
CA TRP A 56 -9.46 4.61 18.48
C TRP A 56 -9.32 3.11 18.19
N MET A 57 -10.44 2.41 18.05
CA MET A 57 -10.46 0.97 17.77
C MET A 57 -9.96 0.66 16.36
N LEU A 58 -10.47 1.36 15.33
CA LEU A 58 -10.16 1.09 13.92
C LEU A 58 -8.88 1.76 13.43
N GLY A 59 -8.30 2.64 14.24
CA GLY A 59 -7.25 3.54 13.80
C GLY A 59 -7.77 4.64 12.85
N HIS A 60 -6.92 5.63 12.61
CA HIS A 60 -7.25 6.79 11.78
C HIS A 60 -5.98 7.34 11.14
N ALA A 61 -6.12 8.05 10.02
CA ALA A 61 -5.00 8.69 9.36
C ALA A 61 -5.43 10.09 8.94
N ILE A 62 -4.57 11.08 9.16
CA ILE A 62 -4.74 12.44 8.66
C ILE A 62 -3.44 12.94 8.08
N VAL A 63 -3.56 13.87 7.14
CA VAL A 63 -2.43 14.68 6.70
C VAL A 63 -2.27 15.85 7.66
N TRP A 64 -1.04 16.08 8.10
CA TRP A 64 -0.68 17.22 8.94
C TRP A 64 0.49 17.97 8.32
N ASP A 65 0.59 19.26 8.63
CA ASP A 65 1.64 20.13 8.11
C ASP A 65 2.71 20.33 9.18
N ASP A 66 3.90 19.80 8.92
CA ASP A 66 5.08 20.00 9.75
C ASP A 66 5.98 21.08 9.14
N SER A 67 5.72 22.33 9.52
CA SER A 67 6.55 23.47 9.12
C SER A 67 6.71 23.65 7.60
N GLY A 68 5.64 23.40 6.83
CA GLY A 68 5.60 23.49 5.38
C GLY A 68 5.82 22.15 4.66
N THR A 69 6.03 21.06 5.41
CA THR A 69 6.17 19.71 4.86
C THR A 69 4.94 18.89 5.25
N LEU A 70 4.14 18.47 4.26
CA LEU A 70 3.00 17.60 4.51
C LEU A 70 3.48 16.21 4.93
N LYS A 71 2.99 15.74 6.07
CA LYS A 71 3.28 14.42 6.63
C LYS A 71 1.99 13.68 6.90
N LEU A 72 2.09 12.35 6.96
CA LEU A 72 1.01 11.50 7.40
C LEU A 72 1.16 11.22 8.88
N SER A 73 0.09 11.38 9.65
CA SER A 73 0.03 10.92 11.04
C SER A 73 -1.04 9.85 11.14
N ARG A 74 -0.72 8.76 11.84
CA ARG A 74 -1.60 7.60 11.97
C ARG A 74 -1.81 7.23 13.42
N LEU A 75 -3.07 6.97 13.76
CA LEU A 75 -3.45 6.23 14.94
C LEU A 75 -3.54 4.74 14.56
N PRO A 76 -2.69 3.86 15.09
CA PRO A 76 -2.76 2.44 14.79
C PRO A 76 -4.07 1.84 15.30
N ALA A 77 -4.59 0.85 14.58
CA ALA A 77 -5.76 0.10 15.02
C ALA A 77 -5.45 -0.70 16.29
N GLN A 78 -6.45 -0.96 17.12
CA GLN A 78 -6.25 -1.77 18.32
C GLN A 78 -5.98 -3.23 17.97
N VAL A 79 -4.92 -3.76 18.56
CA VAL A 79 -4.51 -5.16 18.41
C VAL A 79 -5.39 -6.05 19.30
N HIS A 80 -5.69 -7.26 18.85
CA HIS A 80 -6.41 -8.22 19.68
C HIS A 80 -5.54 -8.65 20.88
N PRO A 81 -6.06 -8.61 22.12
CA PRO A 81 -5.26 -8.77 23.34
C PRO A 81 -4.54 -10.13 23.44
N ASN A 82 -5.14 -11.19 22.88
CA ASN A 82 -4.57 -12.53 22.90
C ASN A 82 -3.91 -12.95 21.57
N PHE A 83 -4.15 -12.21 20.48
CA PHE A 83 -3.69 -12.58 19.13
C PHE A 83 -3.07 -11.37 18.45
N PRO A 84 -1.77 -11.10 18.67
CA PRO A 84 -1.11 -9.89 18.18
C PRO A 84 -1.15 -9.70 16.65
N GLY A 85 -1.37 -10.78 15.89
CA GLY A 85 -1.53 -10.73 14.44
C GLY A 85 -2.93 -10.36 13.95
N LEU A 86 -3.90 -10.17 14.84
CA LEU A 86 -5.24 -9.67 14.53
C LEU A 86 -5.36 -8.22 14.99
N ILE A 87 -5.82 -7.35 14.11
CA ILE A 87 -6.12 -5.96 14.44
C ILE A 87 -7.58 -5.66 14.17
N CYS A 88 -8.13 -4.68 14.87
CA CYS A 88 -9.51 -4.26 14.68
C CYS A 88 -9.68 -3.59 13.32
N THR A 89 -10.43 -4.21 12.41
CA THR A 89 -10.58 -3.73 11.03
C THR A 89 -11.93 -3.09 10.77
N LYS A 90 -12.98 -3.49 11.50
CA LYS A 90 -14.35 -3.05 11.25
C LYS A 90 -15.14 -2.87 12.53
N CYS A 91 -16.01 -1.86 12.56
CA CYS A 91 -17.13 -1.80 13.48
C CYS A 91 -18.36 -2.32 12.74
N THR A 92 -18.80 -3.54 13.04
CA THR A 92 -19.88 -4.21 12.30
C THR A 92 -21.27 -3.75 12.73
N SER A 93 -21.40 -3.23 13.94
CA SER A 93 -22.67 -2.73 14.47
C SER A 93 -22.46 -1.68 15.56
N ILE A 94 -23.27 -0.63 15.52
CA ILE A 94 -23.44 0.36 16.59
C ILE A 94 -24.93 0.42 16.94
N ARG A 95 -25.28 0.20 18.20
CA ARG A 95 -26.68 0.25 18.67
C ARG A 95 -26.80 1.07 19.95
N GLY A 96 -27.89 1.81 20.07
CA GLY A 96 -28.23 2.49 21.32
C GLY A 96 -28.57 1.49 22.43
N HIS A 97 -28.04 1.71 23.62
CA HIS A 97 -28.32 0.91 24.82
C HIS A 97 -28.76 1.82 25.96
N ARG A 98 -29.90 1.47 26.58
CA ARG A 98 -30.63 2.29 27.57
C ARG A 98 -31.03 3.65 27.03
N TRP A 99 -32.20 3.68 26.40
CA TRP A 99 -32.80 4.92 25.93
C TRP A 99 -32.99 5.91 27.08
N ILE A 100 -32.65 7.18 26.86
CA ILE A 100 -32.80 8.27 27.81
C ILE A 100 -34.03 9.10 27.42
N ASP A 101 -33.97 9.70 26.23
CA ASP A 101 -34.98 10.60 25.71
C ASP A 101 -34.87 10.73 24.18
N ASN A 102 -35.69 11.58 23.57
CA ASN A 102 -35.56 12.01 22.18
C ASN A 102 -34.83 13.37 22.14
N ALA A 103 -33.77 13.49 21.33
CA ALA A 103 -33.00 14.72 21.15
C ALA A 103 -33.88 15.89 20.67
N VAL A 104 -34.94 15.58 19.91
CA VAL A 104 -35.99 16.53 19.53
C VAL A 104 -37.27 16.08 20.23
N PRO A 105 -37.80 16.87 21.19
CA PRO A 105 -39.06 16.55 21.84
C PRO A 105 -40.17 16.37 20.81
N ILE A 106 -41.01 15.36 21.01
CA ILE A 106 -42.27 15.25 20.27
C ILE A 106 -43.15 16.36 20.84
N ASP A 107 -43.30 17.48 20.13
CA ASP A 107 -44.30 18.49 20.49
C ASP A 107 -45.66 17.98 20.01
N PRO A 108 -46.56 17.56 20.92
CA PRO A 108 -47.87 17.11 20.52
C PRO A 108 -48.72 18.35 20.24
N ASP A 109 -48.53 18.98 19.08
CA ASP A 109 -49.48 19.99 18.63
C ASP A 109 -50.82 19.28 18.36
N PRO A 110 -51.87 19.56 19.16
CA PRO A 110 -53.15 18.89 19.02
C PRO A 110 -53.88 19.23 17.71
N ASP A 111 -53.46 20.30 17.01
CA ASP A 111 -54.10 20.80 15.79
C ASP A 111 -53.39 20.35 14.51
N ILE A 112 -52.12 19.95 14.58
CA ILE A 112 -51.29 19.56 13.39
C ILE A 112 -51.14 18.03 13.26
N GLY A 113 -51.37 17.28 14.34
CA GLY A 113 -51.16 15.83 14.36
C GLY A 113 -49.67 15.47 14.44
N TYR A 114 -49.38 14.18 14.64
CA TYR A 114 -48.01 13.68 14.77
C TYR A 114 -47.25 13.80 13.44
N GLU A 115 -46.52 14.89 13.21
CA GLU A 115 -45.49 14.91 12.18
C GLU A 115 -44.23 14.23 12.74
N PHE A 116 -43.98 12.99 12.30
CA PHE A 116 -42.66 12.38 12.42
C PHE A 116 -41.66 13.24 11.64
N SER A 117 -40.99 14.15 12.32
CA SER A 117 -39.88 14.91 11.77
C SER A 117 -38.72 13.95 11.51
N ALA A 118 -38.15 14.01 10.30
CA ALA A 118 -36.94 13.27 9.94
C ALA A 118 -35.71 13.63 10.82
N ALA A 119 -35.84 14.62 11.72
CA ALA A 119 -34.83 15.03 12.68
C ALA A 119 -35.01 14.40 14.08
N GLN A 120 -36.00 13.52 14.30
CA GLN A 120 -36.12 12.79 15.57
C GLN A 120 -34.98 11.78 15.72
N ILE A 121 -34.06 12.06 16.64
CA ILE A 121 -32.92 11.21 16.97
C ILE A 121 -33.09 10.74 18.42
N ASN A 122 -33.11 9.42 18.63
CA ASN A 122 -33.14 8.83 19.97
C ASN A 122 -31.79 9.05 20.68
N GLU A 123 -31.84 9.48 21.93
CA GLU A 123 -30.68 9.55 22.82
C GLU A 123 -30.62 8.30 23.71
N PHE A 124 -29.39 7.83 23.90
CA PHE A 124 -29.10 6.65 24.71
C PHE A 124 -28.00 7.00 25.70
N GLU A 125 -27.97 6.29 26.83
CA GLU A 125 -26.90 6.43 27.81
C GLU A 125 -25.60 5.82 27.28
N ASN A 126 -25.72 4.66 26.64
CA ASN A 126 -24.59 3.90 26.15
C ASN A 126 -24.77 3.51 24.68
N ALA A 127 -23.66 3.29 23.99
CA ALA A 127 -23.60 2.61 22.72
C ALA A 127 -23.09 1.18 22.93
N GLU A 128 -23.71 0.22 22.27
CA GLU A 128 -23.19 -1.12 22.06
C GLU A 128 -22.47 -1.17 20.72
N LEU A 129 -21.19 -1.54 20.75
CA LEU A 129 -20.28 -1.57 19.61
C LEU A 129 -19.80 -2.99 19.39
N VAL A 130 -19.95 -3.52 18.18
CA VAL A 130 -19.37 -4.81 17.79
C VAL A 130 -18.18 -4.52 16.88
N PHE A 131 -17.01 -5.00 17.28
CA PHE A 131 -15.76 -4.84 16.54
C PHE A 131 -15.29 -6.19 16.04
N GLN A 132 -14.90 -6.22 14.77
CA GLN A 132 -14.30 -7.37 14.12
C GLN A 132 -12.79 -7.15 13.99
N TYR A 133 -12.05 -8.13 14.44
CA TYR A 133 -10.60 -8.23 14.34
C TYR A 133 -10.26 -9.22 13.24
N GLU A 134 -9.36 -8.85 12.33
CA GLU A 134 -8.92 -9.68 11.22
C GLU A 134 -7.40 -9.59 11.09
N SER A 135 -6.80 -10.60 10.46
CA SER A 135 -5.40 -10.51 10.04
C SER A 135 -5.29 -9.53 8.87
N MET A 136 -4.30 -8.65 8.92
CA MET A 136 -4.03 -7.69 7.86
C MET A 136 -2.75 -8.05 7.10
N PRO A 137 -2.68 -7.73 5.79
CA PRO A 137 -1.52 -8.04 4.97
C PRO A 137 -0.32 -7.12 5.24
N PHE A 138 -0.43 -6.18 6.18
CA PHE A 138 0.60 -5.20 6.51
C PHE A 138 0.85 -5.10 8.02
N PRO A 139 2.06 -4.70 8.45
CA PRO A 139 2.36 -4.43 9.86
C PRO A 139 1.62 -3.19 10.38
N ASN A 140 1.08 -3.28 11.61
CA ASN A 140 0.43 -2.17 12.31
C ASN A 140 1.37 -1.57 13.35
N LEU A 141 2.39 -0.83 12.88
CA LEU A 141 3.44 -0.24 13.72
C LEU A 141 3.13 1.24 14.04
N PRO A 142 3.44 1.72 15.27
CA PRO A 142 3.27 3.12 15.66
C PRO A 142 4.30 4.04 14.98
N ASP A 143 4.09 5.36 15.08
CA ASP A 143 4.98 6.39 14.47
C ASP A 143 6.42 6.35 15.02
N ASP A 144 6.61 5.88 16.26
CA ASP A 144 7.89 5.86 16.98
C ASP A 144 8.66 4.54 16.84
N ASP A 145 8.16 3.58 16.05
CA ASP A 145 8.84 2.31 15.80
C ASP A 145 10.12 2.50 14.97
N GLU A 146 11.20 1.82 15.34
CA GLU A 146 12.50 1.92 14.67
C GLU A 146 12.42 1.57 13.18
N GLN A 147 11.59 0.59 12.79
CA GLN A 147 11.43 0.21 11.39
C GLN A 147 10.72 1.29 10.59
N VAL A 148 9.80 2.02 11.21
CA VAL A 148 9.08 3.14 10.59
C VAL A 148 10.01 4.34 10.45
N ILE A 149 10.88 4.58 11.42
CA ILE A 149 11.90 5.63 11.33
C ILE A 149 12.88 5.37 10.18
N VAL A 150 13.30 4.11 10.00
CA VAL A 150 14.29 3.73 8.98
C VAL A 150 13.67 3.58 7.58
N ASN A 151 12.54 2.87 7.47
CA ASN A 151 11.94 2.49 6.19
C ASN A 151 10.67 3.29 5.84
N GLY A 152 10.27 4.24 6.68
CA GLY A 152 9.10 5.09 6.47
C GLY A 152 7.79 4.30 6.44
N GLU A 153 6.85 4.78 5.61
CA GLU A 153 5.56 4.14 5.39
C GLU A 153 5.67 2.81 4.63
N VAL A 154 6.84 2.40 4.15
CA VAL A 154 6.99 1.05 3.58
C VAL A 154 6.98 -0.03 4.67
N ALA A 155 7.41 0.31 5.90
CA ALA A 155 7.41 -0.64 7.02
C ALA A 155 6.02 -0.91 7.62
N ARG A 156 5.02 -0.07 7.33
CA ARG A 156 3.68 -0.16 7.93
C ARG A 156 2.63 0.24 6.91
N TYR A 157 1.46 -0.37 6.90
CA TYR A 157 0.42 -0.07 5.89
C TYR A 157 0.83 -0.29 4.42
N CYS A 158 2.02 -0.81 4.14
CA CYS A 158 2.38 -1.38 2.84
C CYS A 158 2.42 -2.90 2.94
N SER A 159 1.85 -3.58 1.94
CA SER A 159 2.08 -5.01 1.73
C SER A 159 2.86 -5.19 0.44
N THR A 160 3.96 -5.95 0.51
CA THR A 160 4.58 -6.49 -0.70
C THR A 160 3.76 -7.71 -1.09
N ASP A 161 2.95 -7.53 -2.11
CA ASP A 161 2.10 -8.58 -2.62
C ASP A 161 2.95 -9.61 -3.40
N GLN A 162 2.26 -10.64 -3.90
CA GLN A 162 2.86 -11.77 -4.59
C GLN A 162 3.82 -11.34 -5.72
N TYR A 163 4.90 -12.11 -5.87
CA TYR A 163 5.80 -12.01 -7.03
C TYR A 163 5.20 -12.81 -8.19
N ASP A 164 4.76 -12.12 -9.23
CA ASP A 164 4.34 -12.76 -10.46
C ASP A 164 5.54 -12.98 -11.36
N VAL A 165 6.20 -14.12 -11.17
CA VAL A 165 7.37 -14.52 -11.93
C VAL A 165 6.96 -14.95 -13.34
N SER A 166 7.61 -14.39 -14.34
CA SER A 166 7.42 -14.70 -15.74
C SER A 166 8.77 -14.92 -16.43
N GLY A 167 8.74 -15.42 -17.66
CA GLY A 167 9.94 -15.60 -18.45
C GLY A 167 9.64 -15.41 -19.91
N GLU A 168 10.39 -14.53 -20.56
CA GLU A 168 10.29 -14.30 -22.00
C GLU A 168 11.29 -15.20 -22.74
N TYR A 169 10.84 -15.86 -23.81
CA TYR A 169 11.72 -16.67 -24.64
C TYR A 169 12.39 -15.79 -25.69
N LEU A 170 13.62 -15.35 -25.41
CA LEU A 170 14.41 -14.54 -26.34
C LEU A 170 14.98 -15.43 -27.44
N GLN A 171 14.37 -15.38 -28.63
CA GLN A 171 14.93 -15.99 -29.84
C GLN A 171 15.92 -15.04 -30.49
N LEU A 172 17.15 -15.51 -30.73
CA LEU A 172 18.14 -14.77 -31.48
C LEU A 172 18.07 -15.18 -32.96
N PRO A 173 18.14 -14.23 -33.90
CA PRO A 173 18.16 -14.57 -35.32
C PRO A 173 19.45 -15.31 -35.69
N GLY A 174 19.32 -16.52 -36.25
CA GLY A 174 20.44 -17.33 -36.73
C GLY A 174 20.97 -18.33 -35.70
N ALA A 175 22.06 -19.01 -36.05
CA ALA A 175 22.69 -20.05 -35.22
C ALA A 175 23.59 -19.42 -34.13
N ALA A 176 22.97 -18.68 -33.20
CA ALA A 176 23.66 -17.85 -32.20
C ALA A 176 24.25 -18.63 -31.02
N PHE A 177 23.73 -19.82 -30.75
CA PHE A 177 24.24 -20.70 -29.71
C PHE A 177 25.15 -21.75 -30.32
N VAL A 178 26.25 -22.05 -29.63
CA VAL A 178 27.20 -23.10 -30.01
C VAL A 178 27.19 -24.21 -28.97
N TRP A 179 27.48 -25.43 -29.40
CA TRP A 179 27.75 -26.51 -28.47
C TRP A 179 29.04 -26.23 -27.70
N GLN A 180 29.01 -26.33 -26.37
CA GLN A 180 30.21 -26.23 -25.54
C GLN A 180 30.56 -27.57 -24.90
N ARG A 181 31.85 -27.91 -24.92
CA ARG A 181 32.42 -29.08 -24.23
C ARG A 181 33.71 -28.66 -23.54
N GLY A 182 34.14 -29.44 -22.54
CA GLY A 182 35.45 -29.27 -21.92
C GLY A 182 36.65 -29.62 -22.81
N THR A 183 36.42 -29.99 -24.08
CA THR A 183 37.46 -30.33 -25.07
C THR A 183 37.16 -29.68 -26.41
N ALA A 184 38.19 -29.46 -27.25
CA ALA A 184 38.04 -28.88 -28.59
C ALA A 184 37.39 -29.82 -29.62
N ALA A 185 37.01 -31.05 -29.23
CA ALA A 185 36.42 -32.02 -30.15
C ALA A 185 34.99 -31.64 -30.53
N ALA A 186 34.62 -31.88 -31.80
CA ALA A 186 33.27 -31.67 -32.29
C ALA A 186 32.21 -32.33 -31.36
N PRO A 187 31.05 -31.71 -31.13
CA PRO A 187 30.59 -30.46 -31.77
C PRO A 187 31.06 -29.16 -31.08
N ASN A 188 32.10 -29.15 -30.22
CA ASN A 188 32.52 -27.93 -29.53
C ASN A 188 32.76 -26.74 -30.48
N GLY A 189 32.09 -25.62 -30.23
CA GLY A 189 32.11 -24.42 -31.06
C GLY A 189 31.24 -24.48 -32.33
N GLN A 190 30.60 -25.61 -32.63
CA GLN A 190 29.66 -25.71 -33.75
C GLN A 190 28.33 -25.04 -33.39
N SER A 191 27.81 -24.26 -34.32
CA SER A 191 26.55 -23.53 -34.17
C SER A 191 25.34 -24.48 -34.19
N ILE A 192 24.34 -24.21 -33.37
CA ILE A 192 23.09 -24.98 -33.34
C ILE A 192 22.23 -24.56 -34.55
N PRO A 193 21.84 -25.50 -35.44
CA PRO A 193 21.21 -25.18 -36.73
C PRO A 193 19.73 -24.74 -36.63
N MET A 194 19.18 -24.64 -35.43
CA MET A 194 17.83 -24.14 -35.16
C MET A 194 17.91 -22.92 -34.25
N ASN A 195 16.91 -22.02 -34.34
CA ASN A 195 16.80 -20.87 -33.44
C ASN A 195 16.48 -21.37 -32.02
N VAL A 196 17.53 -21.69 -31.27
CA VAL A 196 17.44 -21.87 -29.82
C VAL A 196 17.48 -20.48 -29.19
N GLY A 197 16.58 -20.24 -28.26
CA GLY A 197 16.51 -19.02 -27.47
C GLY A 197 16.97 -19.21 -26.04
N LYS A 198 17.10 -18.10 -25.32
CA LYS A 198 17.35 -18.05 -23.88
C LYS A 198 16.08 -17.56 -23.17
N ILE A 199 15.70 -18.20 -22.07
CA ILE A 199 14.65 -17.66 -21.19
C ILE A 199 15.24 -16.46 -20.44
N MET A 200 14.60 -15.30 -20.59
CA MET A 200 14.88 -14.09 -19.85
C MET A 200 13.86 -14.02 -18.70
N PRO A 201 14.26 -14.34 -17.46
CA PRO A 201 13.35 -14.24 -16.33
C PRO A 201 12.97 -12.78 -16.08
N SER A 202 11.73 -12.58 -15.66
CA SER A 202 11.17 -11.30 -15.22
C SER A 202 10.24 -11.56 -14.05
N ALA A 203 9.92 -10.52 -13.31
CA ALA A 203 8.86 -10.59 -12.29
C ALA A 203 8.07 -9.30 -12.28
N VAL A 204 6.81 -9.37 -11.88
CA VAL A 204 6.07 -8.19 -11.43
C VAL A 204 5.98 -8.24 -9.92
N VAL A 205 6.45 -7.19 -9.28
CA VAL A 205 6.33 -6.95 -7.84
C VAL A 205 5.21 -5.94 -7.66
N SER A 206 4.20 -6.29 -6.88
CA SER A 206 3.13 -5.37 -6.53
C SER A 206 3.29 -4.93 -5.08
N VAL A 207 3.19 -3.63 -4.81
CA VAL A 207 3.18 -3.10 -3.45
C VAL A 207 1.91 -2.30 -3.26
N THR A 208 1.06 -2.75 -2.34
CA THR A 208 -0.18 -2.05 -2.01
C THR A 208 0.03 -1.16 -0.79
N TRP A 209 -0.17 0.15 -0.96
CA TRP A 209 -0.25 1.10 0.13
C TRP A 209 -1.71 1.26 0.55
N TRP A 210 -2.00 0.79 1.77
CA TRP A 210 -3.35 0.68 2.31
C TRP A 210 -3.78 1.95 3.05
N ARG A 211 -5.07 2.26 2.96
CA ARG A 211 -5.76 3.30 3.74
C ARG A 211 -5.06 4.66 3.66
N LEU A 212 -4.77 5.11 2.44
CA LEU A 212 -4.32 6.47 2.16
C LEU A 212 -5.51 7.45 2.26
N PRO A 213 -5.37 8.59 2.97
CA PRO A 213 -6.40 9.63 2.97
C PRO A 213 -6.68 10.16 1.55
N ASP A 214 -7.93 10.57 1.29
CA ASP A 214 -8.36 11.08 -0.02
C ASP A 214 -7.50 12.26 -0.49
N GLU A 215 -7.03 13.12 0.43
CA GLU A 215 -6.20 14.28 0.10
C GLU A 215 -4.78 13.92 -0.34
N VAL A 216 -4.26 12.76 0.08
CA VAL A 216 -2.92 12.29 -0.33
C VAL A 216 -2.94 11.79 -1.77
N TRP A 217 -4.04 11.16 -2.18
CA TRP A 217 -4.19 10.59 -3.53
C TRP A 217 -5.35 11.26 -4.29
N ALA A 218 -5.14 12.54 -4.63
CA ALA A 218 -6.05 13.34 -5.43
C ALA A 218 -5.29 14.11 -6.52
N PRO A 219 -5.93 14.43 -7.67
CA PRO A 219 -5.31 15.29 -8.67
C PRO A 219 -4.76 16.59 -8.05
N GLY A 220 -3.48 16.85 -8.26
CA GLY A 220 -2.77 18.01 -7.69
C GLY A 220 -2.12 17.77 -6.33
N SER A 221 -2.30 16.60 -5.70
CA SER A 221 -1.50 16.22 -4.54
C SER A 221 -0.06 15.91 -4.93
N ALA A 222 0.87 16.01 -3.98
CA ALA A 222 2.30 15.74 -4.21
C ALA A 222 2.53 14.31 -4.73
N LEU A 223 1.86 13.31 -4.15
CA LEU A 223 1.98 11.93 -4.60
C LEU A 223 1.39 11.72 -6.00
N TRP A 224 0.28 12.37 -6.33
CA TRP A 224 -0.31 12.32 -7.67
C TRP A 224 0.64 12.92 -8.73
N GLN A 225 1.17 14.11 -8.44
CA GLN A 225 2.14 14.79 -9.31
C GLN A 225 3.45 14.00 -9.44
N ARG A 226 3.88 13.31 -8.38
CA ARG A 226 5.05 12.42 -8.45
C ARG A 226 4.83 11.29 -9.45
N VAL A 227 3.64 10.66 -9.44
CA VAL A 227 3.35 9.54 -10.35
C VAL A 227 3.15 10.01 -11.79
N PHE A 228 2.39 11.09 -12.00
CA PHE A 228 1.93 11.52 -13.32
C PHE A 228 2.65 12.74 -13.90
N GLY A 229 3.54 13.36 -13.14
CA GLY A 229 4.16 14.66 -13.47
C GLY A 229 3.28 15.82 -13.01
N SER A 230 3.89 17.00 -12.92
CA SER A 230 3.19 18.27 -12.70
C SER A 230 3.06 19.05 -14.01
N ASP A 231 2.15 20.03 -14.03
CA ASP A 231 2.04 20.97 -15.17
C ASP A 231 3.27 21.89 -15.30
N GLU A 232 4.13 21.93 -14.27
CA GLU A 232 5.40 22.69 -14.26
C GLU A 232 6.54 21.94 -14.96
N GLY A 233 6.28 20.71 -15.42
CA GLY A 233 7.24 19.91 -16.19
C GLY A 233 8.09 18.97 -15.34
N ASP A 234 7.67 18.66 -14.11
CA ASP A 234 8.33 17.64 -13.30
C ASP A 234 8.25 16.27 -13.96
N ASP A 235 9.36 15.55 -13.94
CA ASP A 235 9.46 14.24 -14.57
C ASP A 235 8.61 13.21 -13.82
N PRO A 236 7.63 12.57 -14.46
CA PRO A 236 6.78 11.58 -13.81
C PRO A 236 7.60 10.35 -13.40
N PHE A 237 7.25 9.74 -12.28
CA PHE A 237 7.87 8.47 -11.86
C PHE A 237 7.41 7.30 -12.75
N LEU A 238 6.17 7.36 -13.26
CA LEU A 238 5.64 6.29 -14.10
C LEU A 238 6.51 6.11 -15.35
N GLY A 239 6.98 4.89 -15.57
CA GLY A 239 7.91 4.57 -16.66
C GLY A 239 9.38 4.85 -16.34
N LYS A 240 9.74 5.21 -15.10
CA LYS A 240 11.13 5.37 -14.66
C LYS A 240 11.64 4.10 -14.00
N ILE A 241 12.97 3.96 -13.99
CA ILE A 241 13.66 2.84 -13.35
C ILE A 241 14.28 3.27 -12.02
N ASN A 242 14.55 2.32 -11.13
CA ASN A 242 15.17 2.63 -9.84
C ASN A 242 16.62 3.13 -10.01
N SER A 243 16.95 4.28 -9.42
CA SER A 243 18.32 4.81 -9.31
C SER A 243 19.08 4.24 -8.10
N ALA A 244 18.38 3.66 -7.13
CA ALA A 244 18.93 3.01 -5.94
C ALA A 244 18.38 1.57 -5.81
N GLU A 245 18.98 0.76 -4.93
CA GLU A 245 18.44 -0.57 -4.63
C GLU A 245 16.99 -0.47 -4.12
N MET A 246 16.11 -1.34 -4.63
CA MET A 246 14.70 -1.38 -4.25
C MET A 246 14.23 -2.83 -4.15
N PHE A 247 13.60 -3.23 -3.05
CA PHE A 247 13.16 -4.61 -2.80
C PHE A 247 14.29 -5.67 -2.89
N GLY A 248 15.52 -5.30 -2.55
CA GLY A 248 16.70 -6.18 -2.72
C GLY A 248 17.17 -6.32 -4.17
N MET A 249 16.61 -5.54 -5.10
CA MET A 249 16.94 -5.57 -6.52
C MET A 249 17.89 -4.41 -6.86
N PRO A 250 18.98 -4.66 -7.62
CA PRO A 250 19.95 -3.64 -7.97
C PRO A 250 19.36 -2.46 -8.76
N GLN A 251 20.11 -1.35 -8.80
CA GLN A 251 19.81 -0.19 -9.64
C GLN A 251 19.54 -0.58 -11.10
N GLY A 252 18.56 0.09 -11.71
CA GLY A 252 18.16 -0.04 -13.11
C GLY A 252 17.45 -1.34 -13.50
N CYS A 253 17.17 -2.22 -12.52
CA CYS A 253 16.49 -3.50 -12.74
C CYS A 253 14.98 -3.45 -12.49
N VAL A 254 14.49 -2.41 -11.81
CA VAL A 254 13.08 -2.23 -11.45
C VAL A 254 12.51 -1.06 -12.24
N LEU A 255 11.44 -1.30 -12.98
CA LEU A 255 10.67 -0.29 -13.72
C LEU A 255 9.33 -0.08 -13.03
N PHE A 256 8.98 1.16 -12.71
CA PHE A 256 7.62 1.47 -12.25
C PHE A 256 6.67 1.46 -13.44
N SER A 257 5.85 0.41 -13.54
CA SER A 257 5.10 0.07 -14.76
C SER A 257 3.62 0.42 -14.70
N GLY A 258 3.04 0.55 -13.50
CA GLY A 258 1.62 0.83 -13.39
C GLY A 258 1.13 1.09 -11.98
N ILE A 259 -0.13 1.52 -11.89
CA ILE A 259 -0.84 1.69 -10.62
C ILE A 259 -2.27 1.17 -10.73
N LYS A 260 -2.80 0.67 -9.63
CA LYS A 260 -4.19 0.21 -9.50
C LYS A 260 -4.81 0.82 -8.24
N PRO A 261 -5.40 2.03 -8.33
CA PRO A 261 -6.04 2.67 -7.20
C PRO A 261 -7.45 2.09 -6.97
N VAL A 262 -7.76 1.72 -5.73
CA VAL A 262 -9.06 1.25 -5.29
C VAL A 262 -9.60 2.22 -4.23
N ARG A 263 -10.64 2.96 -4.59
CA ARG A 263 -11.31 3.87 -3.65
C ARG A 263 -12.28 3.10 -2.76
N ARG A 264 -12.17 3.30 -1.45
CA ARG A 264 -13.05 2.71 -0.43
C ARG A 264 -13.67 3.81 0.41
N ARG A 265 -14.83 3.54 1.01
CA ARG A 265 -15.37 4.46 2.02
C ARG A 265 -14.54 4.32 3.29
N SER A 266 -14.22 5.45 3.92
CA SER A 266 -13.62 5.45 5.25
C SER A 266 -14.52 4.63 6.20
N PRO A 267 -13.95 3.74 7.02
CA PRO A 267 -14.72 2.99 8.00
C PRO A 267 -15.39 3.89 9.05
N LEU A 268 -14.97 5.16 9.16
CA LEU A 268 -15.52 6.17 10.04
C LEU A 268 -16.70 6.95 9.42
N GLY A 269 -16.97 6.73 8.13
CA GLY A 269 -18.07 7.36 7.41
C GLY A 269 -17.86 8.85 7.06
N ASP A 270 -16.68 9.38 7.33
CA ASP A 270 -16.31 10.79 7.13
C ASP A 270 -15.69 11.10 5.77
N GLY A 271 -15.59 10.11 4.87
CA GLY A 271 -15.05 10.32 3.53
C GLY A 271 -14.67 9.03 2.81
N PHE A 272 -13.60 9.14 2.03
CA PHE A 272 -13.03 8.03 1.28
C PHE A 272 -11.57 7.83 1.68
N GLU A 273 -11.11 6.60 1.56
CA GLU A 273 -9.70 6.21 1.66
C GLU A 273 -9.32 5.49 0.35
N TRP A 274 -8.04 5.45 0.03
CA TRP A 274 -7.50 4.74 -1.13
C TRP A 274 -6.61 3.59 -0.69
N ASP A 275 -6.76 2.46 -1.37
CA ASP A 275 -5.73 1.43 -1.42
C ASP A 275 -5.08 1.53 -2.80
N VAL A 276 -3.79 1.85 -2.85
CA VAL A 276 -3.07 2.08 -4.11
C VAL A 276 -2.03 0.99 -4.28
N THR A 277 -2.24 0.12 -5.27
CA THR A 277 -1.24 -0.88 -5.66
C THR A 277 -0.31 -0.30 -6.72
N PHE A 278 0.98 -0.22 -6.41
CA PHE A 278 2.05 0.15 -7.33
C PHE A 278 2.63 -1.12 -7.95
N GLU A 279 2.75 -1.15 -9.27
CA GLU A 279 3.29 -2.29 -10.02
C GLU A 279 4.70 -1.96 -10.50
N PHE A 280 5.64 -2.85 -10.17
CA PHE A 280 7.03 -2.75 -10.53
C PHE A 280 7.44 -3.96 -11.35
N SER A 281 7.90 -3.74 -12.57
CA SER A 281 8.40 -4.79 -13.43
C SER A 281 9.91 -4.94 -13.23
N PHE A 282 10.33 -6.13 -12.82
CA PHE A 282 11.73 -6.49 -12.60
C PHE A 282 12.29 -7.26 -13.79
N LYS A 283 13.49 -6.85 -14.22
CA LYS A 283 14.30 -7.52 -15.23
C LYS A 283 15.75 -7.61 -14.75
N PRO A 284 16.32 -8.80 -14.51
CA PRO A 284 17.68 -8.95 -13.95
C PRO A 284 18.79 -8.35 -14.80
N SER A 285 18.60 -8.25 -16.13
CA SER A 285 19.60 -7.62 -16.99
C SER A 285 19.60 -6.10 -16.89
N GLY A 286 18.58 -5.50 -16.27
CA GLY A 286 18.30 -4.07 -16.37
C GLY A 286 17.43 -3.72 -17.57
N TRP A 287 16.68 -2.63 -17.44
CA TRP A 287 15.71 -2.15 -18.44
C TRP A 287 16.36 -1.40 -19.61
N ASN A 288 17.49 -0.74 -19.36
CA ASN A 288 18.29 -0.06 -20.41
C ASN A 288 19.35 -0.97 -21.05
N TRP A 289 19.28 -2.28 -20.80
CA TRP A 289 20.25 -3.24 -21.30
C TRP A 289 19.59 -4.22 -22.26
N VAL A 290 20.09 -4.23 -23.49
CA VAL A 290 19.63 -5.12 -24.55
C VAL A 290 20.78 -6.00 -24.99
N TYR A 291 20.46 -7.25 -25.31
CA TYR A 291 21.44 -8.17 -25.85
C TYR A 291 21.75 -7.81 -27.31
N PHE A 292 22.97 -7.38 -27.59
CA PHE A 292 23.49 -7.25 -28.95
C PHE A 292 24.18 -8.56 -29.34
N MET A 293 23.85 -9.04 -30.54
CA MET A 293 24.49 -10.18 -31.16
C MET A 293 25.42 -9.67 -32.25
N ASP A 294 26.72 -9.92 -32.11
CA ASP A 294 27.68 -9.68 -33.19
C ASP A 294 27.53 -10.81 -34.23
N PRO A 295 27.06 -10.51 -35.47
CA PRO A 295 26.81 -11.53 -36.46
C PRO A 295 28.09 -12.04 -37.15
N THR A 296 29.25 -11.43 -36.89
CA THR A 296 30.49 -11.69 -37.64
C THR A 296 31.46 -12.60 -36.89
N THR A 297 31.92 -12.15 -35.73
CA THR A 297 32.95 -12.84 -34.93
C THR A 297 32.40 -13.37 -33.63
N HIS A 298 31.16 -13.02 -33.28
CA HIS A 298 30.50 -13.26 -32.00
C HIS A 298 31.24 -12.71 -30.78
N THR A 299 32.40 -12.07 -30.96
CA THR A 299 33.31 -11.66 -29.88
C THR A 299 32.75 -10.46 -29.11
N ASN A 300 31.92 -9.64 -29.77
CA ASN A 300 31.24 -8.50 -29.17
C ASN A 300 29.76 -8.80 -28.86
N SER A 301 29.38 -10.07 -28.68
CA SER A 301 28.00 -10.39 -28.28
C SER A 301 27.85 -10.24 -26.77
N GLY A 302 26.81 -9.56 -26.31
CA GLY A 302 26.65 -9.25 -24.89
C GLY A 302 25.49 -8.31 -24.61
N PHE A 303 25.30 -7.98 -23.34
CA PHE A 303 24.37 -6.93 -22.96
C PHE A 303 25.06 -5.58 -23.09
N TYR A 304 24.43 -4.68 -23.82
CA TYR A 304 24.90 -3.32 -24.01
C TYR A 304 23.84 -2.34 -23.55
N PHE A 305 24.31 -1.23 -22.99
CA PHE A 305 23.46 -0.10 -22.69
C PHE A 305 22.86 0.46 -23.98
N VAL A 306 21.57 0.72 -23.96
CA VAL A 306 20.84 1.36 -25.07
C VAL A 306 20.36 2.73 -24.62
N GLY A 307 20.84 3.74 -25.32
CA GLY A 307 20.45 5.13 -25.15
C GLY A 307 19.89 5.73 -26.44
N LYS A 308 19.49 7.00 -26.36
CA LYS A 308 18.99 7.76 -27.49
C LYS A 308 20.08 7.96 -28.56
N PRO A 309 19.77 7.91 -29.86
CA PRO A 309 20.75 8.19 -30.90
C PRO A 309 21.43 9.55 -30.69
N GLY A 310 22.77 9.57 -30.72
CA GLY A 310 23.58 10.79 -30.58
C GLY A 310 23.90 11.20 -29.13
N SER A 311 23.40 10.48 -28.11
CA SER A 311 23.84 10.69 -26.73
C SER A 311 25.21 10.02 -26.45
N GLY A 312 25.93 10.50 -25.44
CA GLY A 312 27.17 9.87 -24.99
C GLY A 312 26.93 8.46 -24.43
N VAL A 313 27.97 7.61 -24.49
CA VAL A 313 27.97 6.32 -23.79
C VAL A 313 28.12 6.60 -22.30
N GLN A 314 27.14 6.20 -21.49
CA GLN A 314 27.21 6.31 -20.04
C GLN A 314 27.51 4.93 -19.42
N PRO A 315 28.40 4.86 -18.41
CA PRO A 315 28.57 3.66 -17.60
C PRO A 315 27.28 3.37 -16.82
N ALA A 316 27.05 2.10 -16.51
CA ALA A 316 25.80 1.54 -15.97
C ALA A 316 25.26 2.24 -14.71
N ASP A 317 26.16 2.85 -13.94
CA ASP A 317 25.91 3.24 -12.55
C ASP A 317 25.40 4.69 -12.44
N VAL A 318 25.51 5.49 -13.52
CA VAL A 318 25.07 6.90 -13.55
C VAL A 318 24.32 7.15 -14.85
N LEU A 319 22.98 7.21 -14.76
CA LEU A 319 22.12 7.45 -15.91
C LEU A 319 21.65 8.90 -15.87
N ASP A 320 22.29 9.77 -16.66
CA ASP A 320 21.81 11.14 -16.87
C ASP A 320 20.42 11.13 -17.52
N ASP A 321 19.59 12.09 -17.12
CA ASP A 321 18.25 12.26 -17.68
C ASP A 321 18.29 12.53 -19.19
N GLY A 322 17.41 11.84 -19.93
CA GLY A 322 17.23 12.03 -21.37
C GLY A 322 18.25 11.33 -22.26
N VAL A 323 19.22 10.62 -21.68
CA VAL A 323 20.22 9.80 -22.41
C VAL A 323 19.74 8.36 -22.59
N SER A 324 19.07 7.81 -21.59
CA SER A 324 18.61 6.42 -21.56
C SER A 324 17.20 6.25 -22.15
N ILE A 325 16.80 5.01 -22.45
CA ILE A 325 15.40 4.70 -22.84
C ILE A 325 14.47 5.00 -21.66
N TYR A 326 14.87 4.54 -20.47
CA TYR A 326 14.18 4.79 -19.20
C TYR A 326 15.10 5.57 -18.27
N ASN A 327 14.74 6.81 -17.95
CA ASN A 327 15.46 7.61 -16.95
C ASN A 327 15.37 6.94 -15.57
N SER A 328 16.40 7.13 -14.75
CA SER A 328 16.43 6.61 -13.38
C SER A 328 15.99 7.64 -12.35
N ILE A 329 15.22 7.22 -11.37
CA ILE A 329 14.80 8.04 -10.23
C ILE A 329 14.77 7.19 -8.96
N ASP A 330 14.84 7.81 -7.78
CA ASP A 330 14.73 7.07 -6.52
C ASP A 330 13.27 6.68 -6.28
N LEU A 331 12.89 5.49 -6.75
CA LEU A 331 11.53 4.97 -6.63
C LEU A 331 11.10 4.75 -5.17
N ASN A 332 12.01 4.76 -4.18
CA ASN A 332 11.64 4.74 -2.76
C ASN A 332 10.85 6.00 -2.36
N ASP A 333 11.01 7.11 -3.10
CA ASP A 333 10.28 8.34 -2.88
C ASP A 333 8.78 8.21 -3.20
N LEU A 334 8.33 7.15 -3.88
CA LEU A 334 6.90 6.87 -4.06
C LEU A 334 6.17 6.66 -2.73
N PHE A 335 6.88 6.21 -1.70
CA PHE A 335 6.29 5.90 -0.40
C PHE A 335 6.47 7.04 0.62
N LYS A 336 6.69 8.26 0.12
CA LYS A 336 6.73 9.51 0.89
C LYS A 336 5.48 10.34 0.60
N VAL A 337 4.94 10.99 1.62
CA VAL A 337 3.75 11.86 1.46
C VAL A 337 4.12 13.27 1.02
N SER A 338 5.28 13.77 1.47
CA SER A 338 5.87 15.06 1.05
C SER A 338 6.58 14.97 -0.28
#